data_AF-A0A173T336-F1
#
_entry.id   AF-A0A173T336-F1
#
_cell.length_a   1.000
_cell.length_b   1.000
_cell.length_c   1.000
_cell.angle_alpha   90.00
_cell.angle_beta   90.00
_cell.angle_gamma   90.00
#
_symmetry.space_group_name_H-M   'P 1'
#
loop_
_entity.id
_entity.type
_entity.pdbx_description
1 polymer ?
#
loop_
_entity_poly.entity_id
_entity_poly.type
_entity_poly.pdbx_seq_one_letter_code
_entity_poly.pdbx_strand_id
1 'polypeptide(L)' 'MDTIKRVQDLMKARDMNLFVLAKKCGISYSTIQTTARRGGQLSVETIEKICQGLGITLKDFFDSSYL' A
#
# COMPACT_ATOMS: atom_id res chain seq x y z
N MET A 1 5.79 9.35 -8.70
CA MET A 1 4.97 8.14 -8.54
C MET A 1 4.22 8.26 -7.22
N ASP A 2 2.88 8.17 -7.22
CA ASP A 2 2.10 8.24 -5.99
C ASP A 2 2.03 6.88 -5.32
N THR A 3 2.73 6.72 -4.19
CA THR A 3 2.76 5.45 -3.44
C THR A 3 1.39 5.08 -2.89
N ILE A 4 0.58 6.07 -2.50
CA ILE A 4 -0.82 5.84 -2.11
C ILE A 4 -1.66 5.30 -3.26
N LYS A 5 -1.58 5.91 -4.47
CA LYS A 5 -2.31 5.41 -5.64
C LYS A 5 -1.90 3.99 -5.96
N ARG A 6 -0.60 3.70 -5.93
CA ARG A 6 -0.07 2.35 -6.18
C ARG A 6 -0.65 1.32 -5.20
N VAL A 7 -0.75 1.68 -3.91
CA VAL A 7 -1.41 0.83 -2.91
C VAL A 7 -2.89 0.64 -3.26
N GLN A 8 -3.60 1.70 -3.64
CA GLN A 8 -5.02 1.62 -4.03
C GLN A 8 -5.23 0.74 -5.27
N ASP A 9 -4.35 0.81 -6.26
CA ASP A 9 -4.43 -0.04 -7.46
C ASP A 9 -4.15 -1.51 -7.11
N LEU A 10 -3.12 -1.79 -6.30
CA LEU A 10 -2.82 -3.13 -5.80
C LEU A 10 -3.94 -3.73 -4.94
N MET A 11 -4.66 -2.88 -4.21
CA MET A 11 -5.84 -3.25 -3.46
C MET A 11 -7.01 -3.57 -4.37
N LYS A 12 -7.31 -2.70 -5.34
CA LYS A 12 -8.38 -2.92 -6.33
C LYS A 12 -8.14 -4.18 -7.14
N ALA A 13 -6.92 -4.42 -7.60
CA ALA A 13 -6.57 -5.62 -8.37
C ALA A 13 -6.72 -6.93 -7.57
N ARG A 14 -6.73 -6.86 -6.23
CA ARG A 14 -6.93 -8.00 -5.35
C ARG A 14 -8.27 -7.98 -4.61
N ASP A 15 -9.19 -7.10 -5.00
CA ASP A 15 -10.48 -6.90 -4.36
C ASP A 15 -10.38 -6.74 -2.82
N MET A 16 -9.36 -6.01 -2.36
CA MET A 16 -9.08 -5.80 -0.93
C MET A 16 -9.51 -4.43 -0.44
N ASN A 17 -10.10 -4.41 0.76
CA ASN A 17 -10.40 -3.17 1.48
C ASN A 17 -9.20 -2.65 2.27
N LEU A 18 -9.16 -1.33 2.51
CA LEU A 18 -8.07 -0.67 3.22
C LEU A 18 -7.87 -1.25 4.62
N PHE A 19 -8.96 -1.67 5.26
CA PHE A 19 -8.95 -2.34 6.55
C PHE A 19 -8.27 -3.71 6.50
N VAL A 20 -8.57 -4.51 5.46
CA VAL A 20 -7.95 -5.82 5.25
C VAL A 20 -6.45 -5.64 4.99
N LEU A 21 -6.08 -4.69 4.13
CA LEU A 21 -4.70 -4.35 3.88
C LEU A 21 -3.98 -3.91 5.17
N ALA A 22 -4.54 -2.94 5.90
CA ALA A 22 -3.98 -2.44 7.16
C ALA A 22 -3.70 -3.58 8.15
N LYS A 23 -4.68 -4.49 8.33
CA LYS A 23 -4.54 -5.67 9.19
C LYS A 23 -3.46 -6.62 8.69
N LYS A 24 -3.39 -6.85 7.37
CA LYS A 24 -2.44 -7.78 6.75
C LYS A 24 -1.00 -7.26 6.76
N CYS A 25 -0.84 -5.95 6.63
CA CYS A 25 0.45 -5.27 6.59
C CYS A 25 0.93 -4.85 7.98
N GLY A 26 0.11 -5.00 9.03
CA GLY A 26 0.48 -4.59 10.40
C GLY A 26 0.57 -3.07 10.57
N ILE A 27 -0.21 -2.31 9.82
CA ILE A 27 -0.23 -0.84 9.85
C ILE A 27 -1.60 -0.38 10.34
N SER A 28 -1.65 0.68 11.15
CA SER A 28 -2.93 1.29 11.52
C SER A 28 -3.66 1.86 10.30
N TYR A 29 -4.94 1.54 10.18
CA TYR A 29 -5.85 2.11 9.18
C TYR A 29 -5.79 3.64 9.16
N SER A 30 -5.75 4.26 10.35
CA SER A 30 -5.65 5.72 10.49
C SER A 30 -4.41 6.28 9.82
N THR A 31 -3.26 5.62 9.95
CA THR A 31 -2.01 6.05 9.30
C THR A 31 -2.16 6.06 7.78
N ILE A 32 -2.68 4.98 7.20
CA ILE A 32 -2.87 4.90 5.74
C ILE A 32 -3.91 5.92 5.28
N GLN A 33 -5.03 6.05 5.99
CA GLN A 33 -6.11 6.97 5.65
C GLN A 33 -5.65 8.44 5.74
N THR A 34 -4.84 8.80 6.75
CA THR A 34 -4.35 10.17 6.94
C THR A 34 -3.35 10.53 5.83
N THR A 35 -2.44 9.63 5.49
CA THR A 35 -1.50 9.82 4.37
C THR A 35 -2.23 9.90 3.03
N ALA A 36 -3.24 9.03 2.82
CA ALA A 36 -4.06 9.07 1.62
C ALA A 36 -4.86 10.37 1.49
N ARG A 37 -5.47 10.86 2.58
CA ARG A 37 -6.22 12.12 2.62
C ARG A 37 -5.35 13.35 2.40
N ARG A 38 -4.13 13.34 2.95
CA ARG A 38 -3.19 14.45 2.79
C ARG A 38 -2.54 14.48 1.40
N GLY A 39 -2.78 13.48 0.55
CA GLY A 39 -2.08 13.32 -0.72
C GLY A 39 -0.57 13.14 -0.52
N GLY A 40 -0.17 12.61 0.63
CA GLY A 40 1.23 12.41 0.98
C GLY A 40 1.76 11.08 0.44
N GLN A 41 3.07 10.89 0.58
CA GLN A 41 3.72 9.63 0.28
C GLN A 41 3.89 8.78 1.54
N LEU A 42 3.74 7.46 1.39
CA LEU A 42 4.12 6.50 2.42
C LEU A 42 5.64 6.46 2.55
N SER A 43 6.13 6.35 3.78
CA SER A 43 7.55 6.10 4.04
C SER A 43 7.95 4.70 3.54
N VAL A 44 9.24 4.51 3.24
CA VAL A 44 9.79 3.23 2.80
C VAL A 44 9.44 2.11 3.78
N GLU A 45 9.55 2.36 5.08
CA GLU A 45 9.17 1.40 6.13
C GLU A 45 7.70 0.96 6.03
N THR A 46 6.80 1.89 5.70
CA THR A 46 5.37 1.57 5.54
C THR A 46 5.15 0.77 4.25
N ILE A 47 5.87 1.10 3.18
CA ILE A 47 5.81 0.36 1.91
C ILE A 47 6.34 -1.05 2.10
N GLU A 48 7.43 -1.26 2.83
CA GLU A 48 7.96 -2.59 3.16
C GLU A 48 6.94 -3.44 3.89
N LYS A 49 6.29 -2.90 4.92
CA LYS A 49 5.19 -3.57 5.63
C LYS A 49 4.04 -3.92 4.69
N ILE A 50 3.71 -3.04 3.74
CA ILE A 50 2.69 -3.32 2.73
C ILE A 50 3.11 -4.46 1.80
N CYS A 51 4.35 -4.40 1.31
CA CYS A 51 4.94 -5.41 0.44
C CYS A 51 4.94 -6.78 1.13
N GLN A 52 5.37 -6.84 2.39
CA GLN A 52 5.34 -8.05 3.22
C GLN A 52 3.91 -8.59 3.38
N GLY A 53 2.93 -7.75 3.72
CA GLY A 53 1.53 -8.18 3.85
C GLY A 53 0.90 -8.64 2.52
N LEU A 54 1.35 -8.09 1.39
CA LEU A 54 0.90 -8.47 0.05
C LEU A 54 1.68 -9.65 -0.53
N GLY A 55 2.81 -10.03 0.06
CA GLY A 55 3.71 -11.06 -0.47
C GLY A 55 4.40 -10.64 -1.77
N ILE A 56 4.64 -9.34 -1.95
CA ILE A 56 5.34 -8.77 -3.11
C ILE A 56 6.67 -8.17 -2.68
N THR A 57 7.58 -7.97 -3.62
CA THR A 57 8.82 -7.24 -3.33
C THR A 57 8.61 -5.73 -3.46
N LEU A 58 9.52 -4.96 -2.87
CA LEU A 58 9.56 -3.51 -3.07
C LEU A 58 9.68 -3.15 -4.56
N LYS A 59 10.40 -3.99 -5.33
CA LYS A 59 10.59 -3.81 -6.76
C LYS A 59 9.27 -3.95 -7.50
N ASP A 60 8.47 -4.98 -7.18
CA ASP A 60 7.13 -5.18 -7.75
C ASP A 60 6.19 -4.03 -7.38
N PHE A 61 6.33 -3.48 -6.16
CA PHE A 61 5.57 -2.31 -5.75
C PHE A 61 5.88 -1.08 -6.61
N PHE A 62 7.15 -0.82 -6.91
CA PHE A 62 7.55 0.32 -7.75
C PHE A 62 7.50 0.02 -9.27
N ASP A 63 7.25 -1.23 -9.66
CA ASP A 63 7.04 -1.59 -11.06
C ASP A 63 5.60 -1.28 -11.48
N SER A 64 5.44 -0.33 -12.39
CA SER A 64 4.14 0.02 -12.98
C SER A 64 3.61 -1.07 -13.93
N SER A 65 4.46 -2.00 -14.37
CA SER A 65 4.09 -3.13 -15.23
C SER A 65 3.55 -4.32 -14.43
N TYR A 66 3.72 -4.29 -13.11
CA TYR A 66 3.23 -5.32 -12.20
C TYR A 66 1.78 -5.03 -11.84
N LEU A 67 0.87 -5.28 -12.79
CA LEU A 67 -0.59 -5.26 -12.63
C LEU A 67 -1.26 -5.97 -13.81
#